data_AF-A0A519R4W4-F1
#
_entry.id   AF-A0A519R4W4-F1
#
_cell.length_a   1.000
_cell.length_b   1.000
_cell.length_c   1.000
_cell.angle_alpha   90.00
_cell.angle_beta   90.00
_cell.angle_gamma   90.00
#
_symmetry.space_group_name_H-M   'P 1'
#
loop_
_entity.id
_entity.type
_entity.pdbx_description
1 polymer ?
#
loop_
_entity_poly.entity_id
_entity_poly.type
_entity_poly.pdbx_seq_one_letter_code
_entity_poly.pdbx_strand_id
1 'polypeptide(L)' 'MEILIIFFLILLNGVFSMSEIALISARKNRLENAAKKGNASAKAA' A
#
# COMPACT_ATOMS: atom_id res chain seq x y z
N MET A 1 -14.57 18.22 -23.97
CA MET A 1 -14.31 18.53 -22.54
C MET A 1 -14.37 17.27 -21.68
N GLU A 2 -15.14 16.25 -22.07
CA GLU A 2 -15.24 14.96 -21.37
C GLU A 2 -13.91 14.21 -21.25
N ILE A 3 -13.08 14.20 -22.30
CA ILE A 3 -11.79 13.48 -22.30
C ILE A 3 -10.86 13.98 -21.20
N LEU A 4 -10.81 15.29 -20.95
CA LEU A 4 -10.00 15.86 -19.87
C LEU A 4 -10.51 15.44 -18.49
N ILE A 5 -11.83 15.38 -18.31
CA ILE A 5 -12.46 14.94 -17.06
C ILE A 5 -12.19 13.45 -16.81
N ILE A 6 -12.32 12.60 -17.84
CA ILE A 6 -12.02 11.17 -17.75
C ILE A 6 -10.54 10.96 -17.39
N PHE A 7 -9.63 11.67 -18.07
CA PHE A 7 -8.20 11.55 -17.81
C PHE A 7 -7.84 11.99 -16.39
N PHE A 8 -8.44 13.08 -15.90
CA PHE A 8 -8.29 13.53 -14.52
C PHE A 8 -8.79 12.49 -13.51
N LEU A 9 -9.98 11.91 -13.74
CA LEU A 9 -10.55 10.87 -12.87
C LEU A 9 -9.72 9.59 -12.84
N ILE A 10 -9.10 9.20 -13.96
CA ILE A 10 -8.18 8.05 -14.03
C ILE A 10 -6.94 8.31 -13.18
N LEU A 11 -6.30 9.47 -13.32
CA LEU A 11 -5.12 9.84 -12.51
C LEU A 11 -5.48 9.90 -11.02
N LEU A 12 -6.61 10.51 -10.69
CA LEU A 12 -7.11 10.63 -9.33
C LEU A 12 -7.34 9.23 -8.71
N ASN A 13 -7.99 8.32 -9.43
CA ASN A 13 -8.19 6.94 -8.99
C ASN A 13 -6.87 6.17 -8.87
N GLY A 14 -5.92 6.37 -9.79
CA GLY A 14 -4.59 5.76 -9.70
C GLY A 14 -3.81 6.19 -8.46
N VAL A 15 -3.87 7.48 -8.11
CA VAL A 15 -3.25 8.02 -6.89
C VAL A 15 -3.95 7.51 -5.62
N PHE A 16 -5.28 7.46 -5.61
CA PHE A 16 -6.03 6.97 -4.46
C PHE A 16 -5.90 5.46 -4.25
N SER A 17 -5.91 4.66 -5.32
CA SER A 17 -5.69 3.21 -5.26
C SER A 17 -4.29 2.89 -4.73
N MET A 18 -3.28 3.68 -5.13
CA MET A 18 -1.93 3.54 -4.59
C MET A 18 -1.85 3.96 -3.11
N SER A 19 -2.69 4.88 -2.65
CA SER A 19 -2.70 5.33 -1.25
C SER A 19 -3.22 4.25 -0.29
N GLU A 20 -4.23 3.46 -0.69
CA GLU A 20 -4.69 2.31 0.09
C GLU A 20 -3.62 1.22 0.18
N ILE A 21 -2.96 0.91 -0.95
CA ILE A 21 -1.86 -0.06 -1.00
C ILE A 21 -0.64 0.45 -0.24
N ALA A 22 -0.30 1.74 -0.31
CA ALA A 22 0.82 2.33 0.41
C ALA A 22 0.57 2.36 1.92
N LEU A 23 -0.67 2.58 2.36
CA LEU A 23 -1.05 2.52 3.77
C LEU A 23 -1.01 1.09 4.32
N ILE A 24 -1.53 0.12 3.55
CA ILE A 24 -1.47 -1.32 3.89
C ILE A 24 -0.01 -1.83 3.83
N SER A 25 0.76 -1.40 2.83
CA SER A 25 2.19 -1.72 2.67
C SER A 25 3.03 -1.08 3.77
N ALA A 26 2.78 0.16 4.19
CA ALA A 26 3.50 0.77 5.32
C ALA A 26 3.28 -0.02 6.62
N ARG A 27 2.08 -0.55 6.84
CA ARG A 27 1.77 -1.42 7.99
C ARG A 27 2.41 -2.80 7.84
N LYS A 28 2.39 -3.39 6.64
CA LYS A 28 2.99 -4.71 6.34
C LYS A 28 4.53 -4.66 6.33
N ASN A 29 5.13 -3.58 5.84
CA ASN A 29 6.57 -3.32 5.81
C ASN A 29 7.12 -3.08 7.22
N ARG A 30 6.35 -2.48 8.14
CA ARG A 30 6.72 -2.42 9.56
C ARG A 30 6.71 -3.80 10.21
N LEU A 31 5.75 -4.66 9.85
CA LEU A 31 5.65 -6.04 10.35
C LEU A 31 6.74 -6.96 9.73
N GLU A 32 7.01 -6.85 8.44
CA GLU A 32 8.09 -7.58 7.74
C GLU A 32 9.48 -7.12 8.17
N ASN A 33 9.70 -5.81 8.38
CA ASN A 33 10.99 -5.32 8.90
C ASN A 33 11.21 -5.72 10.35
N ALA A 34 10.14 -5.80 11.17
CA ALA A 34 10.23 -6.37 12.51
C ALA A 34 10.55 -7.88 12.45
N ALA A 35 9.91 -8.63 11.56
CA ALA A 35 10.17 -10.06 11.35
C ALA A 35 11.59 -10.35 10.82
N LYS A 36 12.13 -9.51 9.94
CA LYS A 36 13.49 -9.66 9.39
C LYS A 36 14.60 -9.30 10.39
N LYS A 37 14.33 -8.42 11.36
CA LYS A 37 15.35 -7.91 12.31
C LYS A 37 15.36 -8.65 13.66
N GLY A 38 14.39 -9.51 13.94
CA GLY A 38 14.39 -10.25 15.19
C GLY A 38 13.33 -11.34 15.25
N ASN A 39 13.82 -12.58 15.31
CA ASN A 39 13.20 -13.76 15.86
C ASN A 39 12.48 -14.71 14.87
N ALA A 40 13.18 -15.81 14.57
CA ALA A 40 12.66 -17.03 13.96
C ALA A 40 11.68 -17.81 14.85
N SER A 41 11.04 -17.17 15.84
CA SER A 41 10.09 -17.80 16.77
C SER A 41 8.64 -17.37 16.59
N ALA A 42 8.29 -16.59 15.56
CA ALA A 42 6.87 -16.35 15.22
C ALA A 42 6.26 -17.50 14.39
N LYS A 43 6.52 -18.75 14.80
CA LYS A 43 5.86 -19.96 14.32
C LYS A 43 5.02 -20.56 15.45
N ALA A 44 4.19 -19.75 16.10
CA ALA A 44 3.07 -20.18 16.96
C ALA A 44 2.36 -18.93 17.53
N ALA A 45 1.32 -18.47 16.85
CA ALA A 45 0.10 -17.89 17.42
C ALA A 45 -0.82 -17.45 16.28
#